data_AF-A0A4Y4M6S8-F1
#
_entry.id   AF-A0A4Y4M6S8-F1
#
_cell.length_a   1.000
_cell.length_b   1.000
_cell.length_c   1.000
_cell.angle_alpha   90.00
_cell.angle_beta   90.00
_cell.angle_gamma   90.00
#
_symmetry.space_group_name_H-M   'P 1'
#
loop_
_entity.id
_entity.type
_entity.pdbx_description
1 polymer ?
#
loop_
_entity_poly.entity_id
_entity_poly.type
_entity_poly.pdbx_seq_one_letter_code
_entity_poly.pdbx_strand_id
1 'polypeptide(L)'
;MAIMCNTIIINNGEVEIETPQEFVDYFHQEPVKDEMYSSVVMHACLCQIDVEESLKQLQLPYEYDGMDYNVKVCDKANTSVASI
;
A
#
# COMPACT_ATOMS: atom_id res chain seq x y z
N MET A 1 -1.00 7.60 23.68
CA MET A 1 -1.09 6.44 22.77
C MET A 1 -0.41 6.84 21.49
N ALA A 2 0.78 6.31 21.21
CA ALA A 2 1.31 6.36 19.85
C ALA A 2 0.36 5.46 19.04
N ILE A 3 -0.44 6.06 18.16
CA ILE A 3 -1.19 5.31 17.16
C ILE A 3 -0.08 4.68 16.31
N MET A 4 0.11 3.37 16.45
CA MET A 4 1.07 2.62 15.65
C MET A 4 0.56 2.69 14.21
N CYS A 5 1.32 3.35 13.34
CA CYS A 5 0.97 3.52 11.94
C CYS A 5 1.43 2.30 11.16
N ASN A 6 0.57 1.82 10.24
CA ASN A 6 0.94 0.75 9.30
C ASN A 6 2.01 1.27 8.33
N THR A 7 2.98 0.43 7.97
CA THR A 7 3.99 0.72 6.94
C THR A 7 3.91 -0.32 5.84
N ILE A 8 4.13 0.08 4.59
CA ILE A 8 4.29 -0.87 3.47
C ILE A 8 5.78 -0.96 3.14
N ILE A 9 6.33 -2.16 3.33
CA ILE A 9 7.75 -2.46 3.13
C ILE A 9 7.88 -3.19 1.80
N ILE A 10 8.57 -2.56 0.85
CA ILE A 10 8.82 -3.13 -0.47
C ILE A 10 10.17 -3.85 -0.48
N ASN A 11 10.18 -5.07 -1.02
CA ASN A 11 11.38 -5.88 -1.24
C ASN A 11 12.29 -6.00 0.00
N ASN A 12 11.72 -6.32 1.16
CA ASN A 12 12.45 -6.43 2.44
C ASN A 12 13.16 -5.12 2.87
N GLY A 13 12.58 -3.96 2.58
CA GLY A 13 13.07 -2.66 3.07
C GLY A 13 13.93 -1.89 2.07
N GLU A 14 13.86 -2.22 0.77
CA GLU A 14 14.44 -1.36 -0.26
C GLU A 14 13.69 -0.03 -0.37
N VAL A 15 12.37 -0.08 -0.18
CA VAL A 15 11.51 1.10 -0.11
C VAL A 15 10.51 0.90 1.03
N GLU A 16 10.30 1.95 1.82
CA GLU A 16 9.30 2.00 2.88
C GLU A 16 8.31 3.12 2.52
N ILE A 17 7.03 2.79 2.56
CA ILE A 17 5.94 3.73 2.29
C ILE A 17 5.22 3.95 3.62
N GLU A 18 5.25 5.18 4.11
CA GLU A 18 4.67 5.56 5.41
C GLU A 18 3.48 6.51 5.25
N THR A 19 3.29 7.06 4.05
CA THR A 19 2.24 8.03 3.73
C THR A 19 1.44 7.68 2.47
N PRO A 20 0.16 8.09 2.37
CA PRO A 20 -0.62 7.92 1.14
C PRO A 20 0.03 8.60 -0.08
N GLN A 21 0.74 9.71 0.10
CA GLN A 21 1.48 10.37 -0.97
C GLN A 21 2.56 9.45 -1.54
N GLU A 22 3.39 8.83 -0.70
CA GLU A 22 4.43 7.89 -1.12
C GLU A 22 3.83 6.66 -1.81
N PHE A 23 2.66 6.21 -1.37
CA PHE A 23 1.92 5.15 -2.05
C PHE A 23 1.59 5.53 -3.49
N VAL A 24 1.03 6.74 -3.69
CA VAL A 24 0.68 7.24 -5.02
C VAL A 24 1.93 7.46 -5.88
N ASP A 25 3.01 7.99 -5.29
CA ASP A 25 4.26 8.23 -6.02
C ASP A 25 4.94 6.92 -6.45
N TYR A 26 4.85 5.86 -5.64
CA TYR A 26 5.45 4.56 -5.93
C TYR A 26 4.61 3.71 -6.88
N PHE A 27 3.30 3.58 -6.62
CA PHE A 27 2.42 2.71 -7.39
C PHE A 27 1.70 3.43 -8.55
N HIS A 28 1.78 4.75 -8.62
CA HIS A 28 1.07 5.59 -9.60
C HIS A 28 -0.45 5.34 -9.62
N GLN A 29 -1.01 4.95 -8.48
CA GLN A 29 -2.43 4.65 -8.29
C GLN A 29 -2.93 5.25 -6.98
N GLU A 30 -4.15 5.79 -6.99
CA GLU A 30 -4.78 6.27 -5.75
C GLU A 30 -5.15 5.10 -4.83
N PRO A 31 -4.78 5.17 -3.53
CA PRO A 31 -5.15 4.14 -2.57
C PRO A 31 -6.65 4.18 -2.28
N VAL A 32 -7.19 3.02 -1.92
CA VAL A 32 -8.55 2.90 -1.41
C VAL A 32 -8.61 3.57 -0.04
N LYS A 33 -9.50 4.56 0.12
CA LYS A 33 -9.72 5.21 1.42
C LYS A 33 -10.38 4.24 2.40
N ASP A 34 -9.91 4.23 3.63
CA ASP A 34 -10.52 3.47 4.73
C ASP A 34 -11.91 4.02 5.07
N GLU A 35 -12.87 3.14 5.34
CA GLU A 35 -14.27 3.50 5.59
C GLU A 35 -14.47 4.34 6.87
N MET A 36 -13.55 4.24 7.84
CA MET A 36 -13.60 4.99 9.09
C MET A 36 -13.22 6.47 8.91
N TYR A 37 -12.68 6.85 7.75
CA TYR A 37 -12.23 8.21 7.46
C TYR A 37 -13.12 8.89 6.41
N SER A 38 -13.39 10.18 6.62
CA SER A 38 -14.14 11.00 5.67
C SER A 38 -13.30 11.35 4.43
N SER A 39 -11.99 11.55 4.60
CA SER A 39 -11.04 11.93 3.56
C SER A 39 -9.62 11.42 3.87
N VAL A 40 -8.81 11.24 2.83
CA VAL A 40 -7.37 10.94 2.94
C VAL A 40 -6.56 12.23 2.91
N VAL A 41 -5.71 12.42 3.90
CA VAL A 41 -4.69 13.47 3.95
C VAL A 41 -3.38 12.87 3.46
N MET A 42 -2.88 13.34 2.32
CA MET A 42 -1.79 12.68 1.60
C MET A 42 -0.47 12.59 2.39
N HIS A 43 -0.21 13.55 3.28
CA HIS A 43 0.98 13.59 4.13
C HIS A 43 0.72 13.06 5.56
N ALA A 44 -0.37 12.32 5.76
CA ALA A 44 -0.69 11.69 7.03
C ALA A 44 -0.33 10.21 7.03
N CYS A 45 -0.73 9.52 8.09
CA CYS A 45 -0.50 8.10 8.31
C CYS A 45 -1.35 7.21 7.37
N LEU A 46 -0.80 6.08 6.94
CA LEU A 46 -1.49 5.08 6.11
C LEU A 46 -2.75 4.48 6.75
N CYS A 47 -2.99 4.67 8.04
CA CYS A 47 -4.25 4.22 8.68
C CYS A 47 -5.52 4.86 8.07
N GLN A 48 -5.39 5.91 7.25
CA GLN A 48 -6.52 6.53 6.54
C GLN A 48 -6.89 5.80 5.24
N ILE A 49 -6.10 4.81 4.84
CA ILE A 49 -6.31 4.02 3.63
C ILE A 49 -6.46 2.55 3.99
N ASP A 50 -7.24 1.85 3.18
CA ASP A 50 -7.33 0.41 3.20
C ASP A 50 -6.17 -0.17 2.38
N VAL A 51 -5.07 -0.47 3.08
CA VAL A 51 -3.84 -0.99 2.46
C VAL A 51 -4.11 -2.35 1.79
N GLU A 52 -4.93 -3.20 2.40
CA GLU A 52 -5.23 -4.53 1.89
C GLU A 52 -6.00 -4.46 0.56
N GLU A 53 -7.08 -3.69 0.50
CA GLU A 53 -7.85 -3.50 -0.72
C GLU A 53 -7.03 -2.80 -1.81
N SER A 54 -6.19 -1.83 -1.43
CA SER A 54 -5.30 -1.14 -2.37
C SER A 54 -4.28 -2.10 -3.01
N LEU A 55 -3.65 -2.97 -2.21
CA LEU A 55 -2.69 -3.97 -2.71
C LEU A 55 -3.39 -5.07 -3.54
N LYS A 56 -4.62 -5.47 -3.17
CA LYS A 56 -5.44 -6.40 -3.97
C LYS A 56 -5.80 -5.81 -5.33
N GLN A 57 -6.13 -4.53 -5.42
CA GLN A 57 -6.40 -3.85 -6.70
C GLN A 57 -5.17 -3.83 -7.60
N LEU A 58 -3.99 -3.65 -7.01
CA LEU A 58 -2.70 -3.73 -7.70
C LEU A 58 -2.28 -5.17 -8.04
N GLN A 59 -3.04 -6.18 -7.58
CA GLN A 59 -2.73 -7.61 -7.72
C GLN A 59 -1.35 -7.97 -7.16
N LEU A 60 -0.93 -7.25 -6.11
CA LEU A 60 0.37 -7.44 -5.48
C LEU A 60 0.27 -8.45 -4.33
N PRO A 61 1.13 -9.48 -4.31
CA PRO A 61 1.23 -10.37 -3.17
C PRO A 61 1.86 -9.61 -1.99
N TYR A 62 1.25 -9.72 -0.82
CA TYR A 62 1.74 -9.14 0.42
C TYR A 62 1.72 -10.16 1.56
N GLU A 63 2.62 -9.98 2.52
CA GLU A 63 2.63 -10.68 3.81
C GLU A 63 2.40 -9.64 4.91
N TYR A 64 1.39 -9.86 5.75
CA TYR A 64 1.07 -8.98 6.86
C TYR A 64 1.58 -9.59 8.17
N ASP A 65 2.48 -8.90 8.88
CA ASP A 65 3.08 -9.38 10.14
C ASP A 65 2.36 -8.83 11.39
N GLY A 66 1.09 -8.44 11.24
CA GLY A 66 0.31 -7.85 12.34
C GLY A 66 0.57 -6.36 12.60
N MET A 67 1.53 -5.76 11.89
CA MET A 67 1.81 -4.32 11.92
C MET A 67 2.11 -3.78 10.52
N ASP A 68 3.04 -4.43 9.81
CA ASP A 68 3.53 -3.95 8.51
C ASP A 68 3.16 -4.89 7.36
N TYR A 69 3.06 -4.31 6.17
CA TYR A 69 2.75 -5.00 4.92
C TYR A 69 4.04 -5.19 4.11
N ASN A 70 4.55 -6.42 4.08
CA ASN A 70 5.72 -6.76 3.27
C ASN A 70 5.29 -7.15 1.86
N VAL A 71 5.61 -6.33 0.87
CA VAL A 71 5.28 -6.53 -0.54
C VAL A 71 6.53 -6.89 -1.31
N LYS A 72 6.45 -7.96 -2.10
CA LYS A 72 7.54 -8.35 -3.02
C LYS A 72 7.15 -7.96 -4.43
N VAL A 73 7.74 -6.88 -4.91
CA VAL A 73 7.49 -6.35 -6.24
C VAL A 73 8.61 -6.88 -7.15
N CYS A 74 8.31 -7.93 -7.90
CA CYS A 74 9.16 -8.31 -9.02
C CYS A 74 8.94 -7.27 -10.13
N ASP A 75 10.03 -6.66 -10.63
CA ASP A 75 10.12 -5.68 -11.72
C ASP A 75 9.52 -6.13 -13.08
N LYS A 76 8.73 -7.21 -13.10
CA LYS A 76 8.16 -7.88 -14.29
C LYS A 76 6.64 -8.00 -14.30
N ALA A 77 5.91 -7.14 -13.58
CA ALA A 77 4.45 -7.18 -13.60
C ALA A 77 3.85 -5.90 -14.18
N ASN A 78 4.20 -5.59 -15.43
CA ASN A 78 3.28 -4.87 -16.30
C ASN A 78 3.47 -5.29 -17.77
N THR A 79 3.23 -6.56 -18.04
CA THR A 79 2.70 -6.95 -19.35
C THR A 79 1.76 -8.14 -19.17
N SER A 80 0.49 -7.89 -19.52
CA SER A 80 -0.59 -8.86 -19.75
C SER A 80 -1.37 -9.36 -18.54
N VAL A 81 -2.31 -8.52 -18.08
CA VAL A 81 -3.68 -9.01 -17.99
C VAL A 81 -4.16 -9.34 -19.41
N ALA A 82 -4.20 -10.63 -19.75
CA ALA A 82 -4.99 -11.11 -20.88
C ALA A 82 -5.81 -12.29 -20.37
N SER A 83 -7.10 -12.01 -20.27
CA SER A 83 -8.26 -12.86 -20.01
C SER A 83 -8.11 -14.34 -20.38
N ILE A 84 -8.63 -15.20 -19.51
CA ILE A 84 -9.27 -16.47 -19.86
C ILE A 84 -10.49 -16.67 -18.97
#